data_AF-A0A843GC46-F1
#
_entry.id   AF-A0A843GC46-F1
#
_cell.length_a   1.000
_cell.length_b   1.000
_cell.length_c   1.000
_cell.angle_alpha   90.00
_cell.angle_beta   90.00
_cell.angle_gamma   90.00
#
_symmetry.space_group_name_H-M   'P 1'
#
loop_
_entity.id
_entity.type
_entity.pdbx_description
1 polymer ?
#
loop_
_entity_poly.entity_id
_entity_poly.type
_entity_poly.pdbx_seq_one_letter_code
_entity_poly.pdbx_strand_id
1 'polypeptide(L)'
;METKFGNAYQRTDGYIQITSGPNKGKLLHRLIYEEVYGPIPKGYTIHHKDGDKTNNNPGNLMLLTKSNHHKLHFNMINNPRWGNGRLDAAGGIGFLSACKNKGMTMQEVTDELGYKSVSTVSQYLKYRDVRWNQL
;
A
#
# COMPACT_ATOMS: atom_id res chain seq x y z
N MET A 1 1.57 -10.89 22.98
CA MET A 1 2.99 -11.31 22.97
C MET A 1 3.80 -10.37 23.85
N GLU A 2 4.85 -10.86 24.49
CA GLU A 2 5.75 -10.02 25.27
C GLU A 2 6.93 -9.55 24.41
N THR A 3 7.41 -8.33 24.65
CA THR A 3 8.58 -7.75 23.98
C THR A 3 9.41 -7.01 25.02
N LYS A 4 10.67 -6.69 24.71
CA LYS A 4 11.48 -5.84 25.58
C LYS A 4 10.92 -4.42 25.81
N PHE A 5 9.96 -3.99 24.98
CA PHE A 5 9.28 -2.70 25.12
C PHE A 5 7.97 -2.79 25.91
N GLY A 6 7.61 -3.98 26.40
CA GLY A 6 6.37 -4.31 27.10
C GLY A 6 5.50 -5.31 26.34
N ASN A 7 4.35 -5.66 26.91
CA ASN A 7 3.32 -6.45 26.24
C ASN A 7 2.86 -5.78 24.95
N ALA A 8 2.53 -6.58 23.95
CA ALA A 8 2.11 -6.15 22.63
C ALA A 8 1.04 -7.07 22.04
N TYR A 9 0.31 -6.54 21.06
CA TYR A 9 -0.67 -7.30 20.28
C TYR A 9 -0.59 -6.92 18.79
N GLN A 10 -1.01 -7.83 17.93
CA GLN A 10 -1.16 -7.55 16.50
C GLN A 10 -2.55 -6.94 16.25
N ARG A 11 -2.56 -5.76 15.63
CA ARG A 11 -3.77 -5.04 15.23
C ARG A 11 -4.40 -5.69 14.00
N THR A 12 -5.66 -5.33 13.72
CA THR A 12 -6.39 -5.77 12.52
C THR A 12 -5.76 -5.32 11.20
N ASP A 13 -4.98 -4.23 11.21
CA ASP A 13 -4.20 -3.76 10.07
C ASP A 13 -2.84 -4.48 9.89
N GLY A 14 -2.54 -5.45 10.76
CA GLY A 14 -1.33 -6.27 10.73
C GLY A 14 -0.14 -5.70 11.52
N TYR A 15 -0.18 -4.45 11.98
CA TYR A 15 0.92 -3.89 12.78
C TYR A 15 0.89 -4.38 14.23
N ILE A 16 2.07 -4.56 14.82
CA ILE A 16 2.21 -4.89 16.24
C ILE A 16 2.31 -3.60 17.06
N GLN A 17 1.45 -3.44 18.06
CA GLN A 17 1.39 -2.29 18.95
C GLN A 17 1.64 -2.69 20.40
N ILE A 18 2.42 -1.88 21.12
CA ILE A 18 2.69 -2.05 22.55
C ILE A 18 1.44 -1.67 23.36
N THR A 19 1.05 -2.50 24.32
CA THR A 19 -0.17 -2.36 25.15
C THR A 19 0.10 -2.01 26.61
N SER A 20 1.36 -2.06 27.06
CA SER A 20 1.73 -1.84 28.45
C SER A 20 3.05 -1.06 28.58
N GLY A 21 3.31 -0.54 29.79
CA GLY A 21 4.54 0.18 30.09
C GLY A 21 4.66 1.55 29.41
N PRO A 22 5.86 2.17 29.45
CA PRO A 22 6.09 3.54 28.97
C PRO A 22 5.94 3.69 27.45
N ASN A 23 5.99 2.58 26.71
CA ASN A 23 5.85 2.58 25.25
C ASN A 23 4.42 2.26 24.79
N LYS A 24 3.45 2.16 25.70
CA LYS A 24 2.04 1.88 25.37
C LYS A 24 1.54 2.80 24.24
N GLY A 25 0.92 2.20 23.23
CA GLY A 25 0.39 2.87 22.05
C GLY A 25 1.37 3.00 20.88
N LYS A 26 2.69 2.82 21.11
CA LYS A 26 3.69 2.88 20.03
C LYS A 26 3.71 1.59 19.20
N LEU A 27 4.09 1.71 17.93
CA LEU A 27 4.24 0.58 17.01
C LEU A 27 5.62 -0.06 17.17
N LEU A 28 5.66 -1.39 17.26
CA LEU A 28 6.86 -2.16 17.56
C LEU A 28 7.98 -1.91 16.54
N HIS A 29 7.67 -1.90 15.23
CA HIS A 29 8.66 -1.66 14.19
C HIS A 29 9.37 -0.29 14.31
N ARG A 30 8.68 0.74 14.83
CA ARG A 30 9.27 2.07 15.02
C ARG A 30 10.28 2.04 16.16
N LEU A 31 9.90 1.39 17.27
CA LEU A 31 10.77 1.24 18.44
C LEU A 31 12.04 0.47 18.10
N ILE A 32 11.91 -0.64 17.36
CA ILE A 32 13.05 -1.43 16.90
C ILE A 32 13.95 -0.62 15.96
N TYR A 33 13.37 0.13 15.03
CA TYR A 33 14.17 0.99 14.16
C TYR A 33 14.91 2.08 14.95
N GLU A 34 14.23 2.77 15.86
CA GLU A 34 14.80 3.87 16.64
C GLU A 34 15.95 3.42 17.55
N GLU A 35 15.87 2.22 18.09
CA GLU A 35 16.91 1.64 18.91
C GLU A 35 18.17 1.27 18.11
N VAL A 36 18.02 0.79 16.87
CA VAL A 36 19.15 0.33 16.05
C VAL A 36 19.77 1.45 15.22
N TYR A 37 18.95 2.34 14.66
CA TYR A 37 19.37 3.34 13.67
C TYR A 37 19.18 4.78 14.16
N GLY A 38 18.56 5.00 15.32
CA GLY A 38 18.30 6.33 15.86
C GLY A 38 16.94 6.92 15.46
N PRO A 39 16.66 8.16 15.88
CA PRO A 39 15.32 8.75 15.87
C PRO A 39 14.74 8.85 14.45
N ILE A 40 13.44 8.60 14.31
CA ILE A 40 12.72 8.76 13.04
C ILE A 40 12.46 10.26 12.79
N PRO A 41 13.04 10.89 11.74
CA PRO A 41 12.87 12.31 11.52
C PRO A 41 11.42 12.69 11.15
N LYS A 42 11.03 13.94 11.41
CA LYS A 42 9.70 14.45 11.04
C LYS A 42 9.49 14.31 9.53
N GLY A 43 8.33 13.77 9.15
CA GLY A 43 7.99 13.55 7.74
C GLY A 43 8.44 12.20 7.18
N TYR A 44 9.11 11.38 7.98
CA TYR A 44 9.48 10.02 7.62
C TYR A 44 8.59 8.96 8.29
N THR A 45 8.59 7.78 7.69
CA THR A 45 7.89 6.58 8.16
C THR A 45 8.79 5.38 7.96
N ILE A 46 8.52 4.31 8.71
CA ILE A 46 9.18 3.03 8.53
C ILE A 46 8.33 2.16 7.62
N HIS A 47 9.01 1.45 6.73
CA HIS A 47 8.44 0.53 5.76
C HIS A 47 9.07 -0.85 5.92
N HIS A 48 8.26 -1.90 5.84
CA HIS A 48 8.69 -3.29 5.78
C HIS A 48 9.00 -3.66 4.33
N LYS A 49 10.28 -3.95 4.04
CA LYS A 49 10.75 -4.19 2.66
C LYS A 49 10.05 -5.38 2.00
N ASP A 50 9.72 -6.41 2.78
CA ASP A 50 9.01 -7.62 2.34
C ASP A 50 7.46 -7.48 2.34
N GLY A 51 6.93 -6.36 2.84
CA GLY A 51 5.49 -6.13 3.00
C GLY A 51 4.83 -6.85 4.17
N ASP A 52 5.55 -7.71 4.90
CA ASP A 52 5.05 -8.38 6.10
C ASP A 52 5.25 -7.50 7.34
N LYS A 53 4.15 -6.97 7.86
CA LYS A 53 4.12 -6.08 9.03
C LYS A 53 4.52 -6.76 10.34
N THR A 54 4.61 -8.10 10.35
CA THR A 54 5.05 -8.89 11.50
C THR A 54 6.55 -9.17 11.49
N ASN A 55 7.21 -9.09 10.32
CA ASN A 55 8.66 -9.23 10.21
C ASN A 55 9.40 -7.95 10.65
N ASN A 56 9.65 -7.84 11.95
CA ASN A 56 10.29 -6.67 12.55
C ASN A 56 11.82 -6.76 12.64
N ASN A 57 12.47 -7.60 11.82
CA ASN A 57 13.92 -7.62 11.75
C ASN A 57 14.44 -6.22 11.32
N PRO A 58 15.40 -5.60 12.04
CA PRO A 58 15.92 -4.27 11.69
C PRO A 58 16.41 -4.16 10.24
N GLY A 59 16.94 -5.24 9.65
CA GLY A 59 17.36 -5.28 8.25
C GLY A 59 16.19 -5.26 7.25
N ASN A 60 14.99 -5.68 7.68
CA ASN A 60 13.75 -5.61 6.91
C ASN A 60 13.05 -4.24 6.99
N LEU A 61 13.51 -3.36 7.89
CA LEU A 61 12.94 -2.03 8.08
C LEU A 61 13.68 -0.99 7.24
N MET A 62 12.94 -0.08 6.62
CA MET A 62 13.48 1.01 5.82
C MET A 62 12.80 2.32 6.17
N LEU A 63 13.61 3.36 6.38
CA LEU A 63 13.14 4.72 6.56
C LEU A 63 12.81 5.34 5.20
N LEU A 64 11.57 5.81 5.03
CA LEU A 64 11.11 6.49 3.83
C LEU A 64 10.47 7.82 4.19
N THR A 65 10.58 8.81 3.30
CA THR A 65 9.70 9.98 3.39
C THR A 65 8.25 9.52 3.16
N LYS A 66 7.27 10.22 3.75
CA LYS A 66 5.85 9.93 3.50
C LYS A 66 5.51 9.92 2.01
N SER A 67 6.12 10.81 1.21
CA SER A 67 5.95 10.86 -0.24
C SER A 67 6.50 9.62 -0.93
N ASN A 68 7.72 9.18 -0.58
CA ASN A 68 8.31 7.98 -1.18
C ASN A 68 7.59 6.71 -0.74
N HIS A 69 7.14 6.62 0.50
CA HIS A 69 6.29 5.51 0.96
C HIS A 69 4.98 5.46 0.16
N HIS A 70 4.34 6.60 -0.07
CA HIS A 70 3.13 6.67 -0.90
C HIS A 70 3.40 6.26 -2.35
N LYS A 71 4.48 6.77 -2.97
CA LYS A 71 4.91 6.38 -4.31
C LYS A 71 5.24 4.89 -4.39
N LEU A 72 5.85 4.31 -3.36
CA LEU A 72 6.20 2.89 -3.32
C LEU A 72 4.95 2.00 -3.26
N HIS A 73 3.95 2.34 -2.44
CA HIS A 73 2.64 1.66 -2.47
C HIS A 73 1.87 1.91 -3.77
N PHE A 74 2.16 3.02 -4.46
CA PHE A 74 1.58 3.32 -5.77
C PHE A 74 2.28 2.57 -6.91
N ASN A 75 3.58 2.30 -6.78
CA ASN A 75 4.45 1.75 -7.83
C ASN A 75 4.81 0.27 -7.67
N MET A 76 4.48 -0.38 -6.55
CA MET A 76 4.76 -1.81 -6.37
C MET A 76 3.62 -2.69 -6.89
N ILE A 77 4.02 -3.68 -7.69
CA ILE A 77 3.29 -4.77 -8.36
C ILE A 77 2.34 -5.57 -7.43
N ASN A 78 2.40 -5.35 -6.11
CA ASN A 78 1.55 -6.00 -5.11
C ASN A 78 0.67 -5.00 -4.35
N ASN A 79 0.21 -3.95 -5.02
CA ASN A 79 -0.90 -3.17 -4.47
C ASN A 79 -2.14 -4.09 -4.49
N PRO A 80 -2.83 -4.36 -3.37
CA PRO A 80 -4.08 -5.13 -3.40
C PRO A 80 -5.18 -4.49 -4.27
N ARG A 81 -4.95 -3.25 -4.76
CA ARG A 81 -5.76 -2.66 -5.83
C ARG A 81 -5.39 -3.15 -7.23
N TRP A 82 -4.13 -3.47 -7.54
CA TRP A 82 -3.59 -3.72 -8.89
C TRP A 82 -2.55 -4.84 -8.87
N GLY A 83 -2.86 -5.98 -9.51
CA GLY A 83 -2.16 -7.26 -9.33
C GLY A 83 -3.02 -8.39 -8.74
N ASN A 84 -4.35 -8.27 -8.89
CA ASN A 84 -5.48 -9.17 -8.52
C ASN A 84 -6.79 -8.35 -8.33
N GLY A 85 -6.79 -7.06 -8.70
CA GLY A 85 -7.97 -6.19 -8.62
C GLY A 85 -8.99 -6.49 -9.72
N ARG A 86 -10.21 -5.94 -9.57
CA ARG A 86 -11.34 -6.17 -10.49
C ARG A 86 -11.02 -5.85 -11.95
N LEU A 87 -10.13 -4.87 -12.23
CA LEU A 87 -9.70 -4.61 -13.61
C LEU A 87 -8.88 -5.75 -14.20
N ASP A 88 -7.87 -6.27 -13.48
CA ASP A 88 -7.08 -7.39 -13.99
C ASP A 88 -7.96 -8.65 -14.14
N ALA A 89 -8.87 -8.89 -13.18
CA ALA A 89 -9.85 -9.98 -13.25
C ALA A 89 -10.85 -9.82 -14.42
N ALA A 90 -11.18 -8.58 -14.80
CA ALA A 90 -12.04 -8.31 -15.95
C ALA A 90 -11.34 -8.48 -17.30
N GLY A 91 -10.00 -8.63 -17.32
CA GLY A 91 -9.21 -8.74 -18.56
C GLY A 91 -8.27 -7.55 -18.81
N GLY A 92 -8.07 -6.68 -17.82
CA GLY A 92 -7.09 -5.61 -17.79
C GLY A 92 -7.22 -4.62 -18.95
N ILE A 93 -6.09 -4.31 -19.62
CA ILE A 93 -6.07 -3.41 -20.78
C ILE A 93 -6.98 -3.92 -21.90
N GLY A 94 -7.03 -5.23 -22.16
CA GLY A 94 -7.87 -5.80 -23.22
C GLY A 94 -9.36 -5.54 -22.97
N PHE A 95 -9.80 -5.71 -21.72
CA PHE A 95 -11.14 -5.35 -21.28
C PHE A 95 -11.42 -3.86 -21.45
N LEU A 96 -10.52 -2.99 -20.96
CA LEU A 96 -10.69 -1.54 -21.08
C LEU A 96 -10.79 -1.07 -22.54
N SER A 97 -9.97 -1.65 -23.42
CA SER A 97 -9.99 -1.36 -24.86
C SER A 97 -11.31 -1.81 -25.48
N ALA A 98 -11.82 -2.99 -25.12
CA ALA A 98 -13.11 -3.49 -25.58
C ALA A 98 -14.28 -2.61 -25.11
N CYS A 99 -14.28 -2.15 -23.86
CA CYS A 99 -15.28 -1.22 -23.34
C CYS A 99 -15.25 0.12 -24.10
N LYS A 100 -14.06 0.70 -24.32
CA LYS A 100 -13.91 1.93 -25.09
C LYS A 100 -14.40 1.78 -26.53
N ASN A 101 -14.07 0.67 -27.18
CA ASN A 101 -14.52 0.38 -28.55
C ASN A 101 -16.04 0.19 -28.65
N LYS A 102 -16.72 -0.15 -27.55
CA LYS A 102 -18.19 -0.16 -27.43
C LYS A 102 -18.79 1.22 -27.13
N GLY A 103 -17.97 2.27 -27.04
CA GLY A 103 -18.41 3.64 -26.73
C GLY A 103 -18.55 3.94 -25.25
N MET A 104 -18.14 3.03 -24.35
CA MET A 104 -18.22 3.29 -22.91
C MET A 104 -17.21 4.36 -22.49
N THR A 105 -17.58 5.12 -21.47
CA THR A 105 -16.75 6.10 -20.78
C THR A 105 -16.00 5.45 -19.60
N MET A 106 -14.95 6.11 -19.12
CA MET A 106 -14.26 5.66 -17.89
C MET A 106 -15.21 5.60 -16.68
N GLN A 107 -16.23 6.46 -16.62
CA GLN A 107 -17.21 6.48 -15.54
C GLN A 107 -18.07 5.22 -15.55
N GLU A 108 -18.62 4.86 -16.72
CA GLU A 108 -19.44 3.64 -16.85
C GLU A 108 -18.65 2.37 -16.54
N VAL A 109 -17.40 2.28 -17.00
CA VAL A 109 -16.51 1.15 -16.67
C VAL A 109 -16.20 1.09 -15.17
N THR A 110 -16.02 2.24 -14.54
CA THR A 110 -15.78 2.34 -13.10
C THR A 110 -17.01 1.87 -12.31
N ASP A 111 -18.20 2.29 -12.72
CA ASP A 111 -19.47 1.94 -12.08
C ASP A 111 -19.79 0.45 -12.24
N GLU A 112 -19.56 -0.11 -13.44
CA GLU A 112 -19.73 -1.54 -13.73
C GLU A 112 -18.85 -2.41 -12.82
N LEU A 113 -17.61 -1.99 -12.59
CA LEU A 113 -16.68 -2.70 -11.71
C LEU A 113 -16.85 -2.34 -10.23
N GLY A 114 -17.86 -1.52 -9.89
CA GLY A 114 -18.17 -1.13 -8.52
C GLY A 114 -17.07 -0.31 -7.84
N TYR A 115 -16.33 0.48 -8.61
CA TYR A 115 -15.37 1.45 -8.10
C TYR A 115 -16.05 2.78 -7.81
N LYS A 116 -15.51 3.56 -6.87
CA LYS A 116 -16.09 4.86 -6.46
C LYS A 116 -15.56 6.06 -7.24
N SER A 117 -14.60 5.86 -8.15
CA SER A 117 -13.92 6.96 -8.84
C SER A 117 -13.22 6.53 -10.12
N VAL A 118 -13.37 7.32 -11.19
CA VAL A 118 -12.67 7.18 -12.48
C VAL A 118 -11.15 7.27 -12.38
N SER A 119 -10.65 7.87 -11.29
CA SER A 119 -9.22 7.91 -10.99
C SER A 119 -8.62 6.49 -10.95
N THR A 120 -9.43 5.50 -10.62
CA THR A 120 -9.06 4.07 -10.57
C THR A 120 -8.62 3.58 -11.96
N VAL A 121 -9.45 3.76 -13.00
CA VAL A 121 -9.12 3.40 -14.38
C VAL A 121 -7.97 4.26 -14.92
N SER A 122 -7.98 5.56 -14.65
CA SER A 122 -6.92 6.48 -15.09
C SER A 122 -5.55 6.13 -14.51
N GLN A 123 -5.48 5.80 -13.22
CA GLN A 123 -4.24 5.37 -12.55
C GLN A 123 -3.78 4.01 -13.05
N TYR A 124 -4.71 3.07 -13.29
CA TYR A 124 -4.39 1.74 -13.85
C TYR A 124 -3.69 1.83 -15.20
N LEU A 125 -4.19 2.70 -16.08
CA LEU A 125 -3.63 2.94 -17.41
C LEU A 125 -2.29 3.66 -17.31
N LYS A 126 -2.21 4.74 -16.52
CA LYS A 126 -0.98 5.50 -16.32
C LYS A 126 0.16 4.63 -15.79
N TYR A 127 -0.14 3.67 -14.91
CA TYR A 127 0.83 2.72 -14.39
C TYR A 127 1.41 1.80 -15.47
N ARG A 128 0.66 1.54 -16.54
CA ARG A 128 1.07 0.72 -17.69
C ARG A 128 1.55 1.56 -18.87
N ASP A 129 1.83 2.84 -18.63
CA ASP A 129 2.23 3.83 -19.65
C ASP A 129 1.23 3.97 -20.81
N VAL A 130 -0.06 3.80 -20.50
CA VAL A 130 -1.18 3.98 -21.45
C VAL A 130 -2.09 5.10 -20.93
N ARG A 131 -2.71 5.84 -21.84
CA ARG A 131 -3.79 6.78 -21.51
C ARG A 131 -5.10 6.29 -22.11
N TRP A 132 -6.22 6.70 -21.53
CA TRP A 132 -7.55 6.31 -22.03
C TRP A 132 -7.75 6.63 -23.52
N ASN A 133 -7.22 7.77 -23.98
CA ASN A 133 -7.29 8.14 -25.40
C ASN A 133 -6.40 7.27 -26.31
N GLN A 134 -5.43 6.53 -25.76
CA GLN A 134 -4.53 5.60 -26.47
C GLN A 134 -5.02 4.15 -26.49
N LEU A 135 -6.06 3.83 -25.70
CA LEU A 135 -6.76 2.54 -25.76
C LEU A 135 -7.54 2.32 -27.06
#